data_AF-A3MXR5-F1
#
_entry.id   AF-A3MXR5-F1
#
_cell.length_a   1.000
_cell.length_b   1.000
_cell.length_c   1.000
_cell.angle_alpha   90.00
_cell.angle_beta   90.00
_cell.angle_gamma   90.00
#
_symmetry.space_group_name_H-M   'P 1'
#
loop_
_entity.id
_entity.type
_entity.pdbx_description
1 polymer ?
#
loop_
_entity_poly.entity_id
_entity_poly.type
_entity_poly.pdbx_seq_one_letter_code
_entity_poly.pdbx_strand_id
1 'polypeptide(L)'
;MIEVVAFLPVEFGVCRTCDEIANVFKIRLRESLELPDDAARLLAALAKLGPVPVRVTAPTTLRGLWLMVKYRTGKIPLVIVNGRLIHSGPVDDVEGLVERIAAALRGP
;
A
#
# COMPACT_ATOMS: atom_id res chain seq x y z
N MET A 1 -8.78 6.25 9.31
CA MET A 1 -7.60 6.43 8.44
C MET A 1 -6.89 5.09 8.29
N ILE A 2 -6.66 4.64 7.06
CA ILE A 2 -5.90 3.41 6.77
C ILE A 2 -4.45 3.79 6.46
N GLU A 3 -3.51 3.07 7.05
CA GLU A 3 -2.09 3.19 6.80
C GLU A 3 -1.52 1.83 6.42
N VAL A 4 -0.79 1.80 5.31
CA VAL A 4 -0.23 0.58 4.74
C VAL A 4 1.29 0.74 4.63
N VAL A 5 2.04 -0.17 5.26
CA VAL A 5 3.50 -0.21 5.13
C VAL A 5 3.88 -1.34 4.19
N ALA A 6 4.25 -1.01 2.96
CA ALA A 6 4.54 -2.01 1.92
C ALA A 6 5.54 -1.45 0.91
N PHE A 7 6.31 -2.34 0.28
CA PHE A 7 6.95 -2.03 -1.00
C PHE A 7 5.90 -2.15 -2.09
N LEU A 8 5.21 -1.05 -2.40
CA LEU A 8 4.42 -1.00 -3.61
C LEU A 8 5.35 -0.70 -4.78
N PRO A 9 5.29 -1.42 -5.90
CA PRO A 9 5.84 -0.94 -7.15
C PRO A 9 4.94 0.21 -7.58
N VAL A 10 5.39 1.40 -7.25
CA VAL A 10 4.94 2.61 -7.90
C VAL A 10 5.44 2.47 -9.33
N GLU A 11 4.59 2.61 -10.35
CA GLU A 11 5.15 3.13 -11.60
C GLU A 11 5.79 4.47 -11.24
N PHE A 12 7.12 4.47 -11.14
CA PHE A 12 7.89 5.66 -10.79
C PHE A 12 8.27 6.34 -12.08
N GLY A 13 7.79 7.56 -12.26
CA GLY A 13 8.25 8.47 -13.31
C GLY A 13 8.46 9.86 -12.73
N VAL A 14 9.09 10.71 -13.54
CA VAL A 14 9.24 12.14 -13.24
C VAL A 14 7.89 12.81 -12.97
N CYS A 15 7.95 14.05 -12.45
CA CYS A 15 6.79 14.89 -12.14
C CYS A 15 5.68 14.76 -13.22
N ARG A 16 4.39 14.81 -12.84
CA ARG A 16 3.26 14.66 -13.79
C ARG A 16 3.44 15.50 -15.06
N THR A 17 3.87 16.75 -14.92
CA THR A 17 4.14 17.66 -16.05
C THR A 17 5.32 17.19 -16.93
N CYS A 18 6.37 16.65 -16.31
CA CYS A 18 7.56 16.11 -16.98
C CYS A 18 7.19 14.84 -17.77
N ASP A 19 6.34 14.01 -17.19
CA ASP A 19 5.81 12.79 -17.81
C ASP A 19 4.85 13.10 -18.96
N GLU A 20 3.97 14.09 -18.80
CA GLU A 20 3.10 14.60 -19.87
C GLU A 20 3.91 15.10 -21.07
N ILE A 21 5.01 15.84 -20.84
CA ILE A 21 5.91 16.31 -21.91
C ILE A 21 6.63 15.14 -22.58
N ALA A 22 7.18 14.19 -21.80
CA ALA A 22 7.91 13.04 -22.35
C ALA A 22 7.02 12.11 -23.18
N ASN A 23 5.74 11.96 -22.79
CA ASN A 23 4.76 11.16 -23.52
C ASN A 23 4.46 11.73 -24.92
N VAL A 24 4.54 13.05 -25.12
CA VAL A 24 4.42 13.68 -26.46
C VAL A 24 5.51 13.19 -27.40
N PHE A 25 6.72 12.95 -26.88
CA PHE A 25 7.85 12.41 -27.63
C PHE A 25 7.89 10.87 -27.66
N LYS A 26 6.84 10.20 -27.18
CA LYS A 26 6.75 8.73 -27.03
C LYS A 26 7.84 8.12 -26.14
N ILE A 27 8.42 8.90 -25.23
CA ILE A 27 9.39 8.42 -24.26
C ILE A 27 8.64 8.06 -22.98
N ARG A 28 8.62 6.77 -22.63
CA ARG A 28 8.08 6.33 -21.34
C ARG A 28 9.16 6.51 -20.27
N LEU A 29 8.95 7.46 -19.37
CA LEU A 29 9.80 7.70 -18.21
C LEU A 29 9.34 6.93 -16.96
N ARG A 30 8.41 5.98 -17.14
CA ARG A 30 7.87 5.11 -16.08
C ARG A 30 8.35 3.69 -16.31
N GLU A 31 8.91 3.08 -15.27
CA GLU A 31 9.26 1.66 -15.28
C GLU A 31 8.20 0.85 -14.53
N SER A 32 7.75 -0.26 -15.13
CA SER A 32 6.89 -1.23 -14.47
C SER A 32 7.77 -2.27 -13.77
N LEU A 33 7.73 -2.32 -12.45
CA LEU A 33 8.23 -3.46 -11.70
C LEU A 33 7.14 -4.53 -11.64
N GLU A 34 7.47 -5.77 -12.01
CA GLU A 34 6.61 -6.92 -11.80
C GLU A 34 6.25 -7.02 -10.30
N LEU A 35 4.95 -6.94 -10.00
CA LEU A 35 4.43 -7.03 -8.64
C LEU A 35 4.69 -8.45 -8.09
N PRO A 36 5.33 -8.60 -6.93
CA PRO A 36 5.15 -9.82 -6.14
C PRO A 36 3.65 -10.01 -5.85
N ASP A 37 3.15 -11.26 -5.94
CA ASP A 37 1.74 -11.65 -5.83
C ASP A 37 0.99 -10.97 -4.66
N ASP A 38 1.69 -10.76 -3.54
CA ASP A 38 1.16 -10.12 -2.33
C ASP A 38 0.74 -8.66 -2.52
N ALA A 39 1.48 -7.90 -3.32
CA ALA A 39 1.18 -6.48 -3.55
C ALA A 39 -0.07 -6.30 -4.42
N ALA A 40 -0.29 -7.19 -5.40
CA ALA A 40 -1.51 -7.21 -6.21
C ALA A 40 -2.74 -7.57 -5.35
N ARG A 41 -2.62 -8.58 -4.49
CA ARG A 41 -3.69 -9.00 -3.56
C ARG A 41 -4.03 -7.92 -2.53
N LEU A 42 -3.01 -7.22 -2.01
CA LEU A 42 -3.20 -6.07 -1.13
C LEU A 42 -3.96 -4.92 -1.82
N LEU A 43 -3.57 -4.57 -3.05
CA LEU A 43 -4.26 -3.53 -3.82
C LEU A 43 -5.70 -3.93 -4.14
N ALA A 44 -5.95 -5.20 -4.48
CA ALA A 44 -7.30 -5.73 -4.71
C ALA A 44 -8.17 -5.62 -3.44
N ALA A 45 -7.62 -5.93 -2.26
CA ALA A 45 -8.31 -5.75 -0.99
C ALA A 45 -8.67 -4.27 -0.74
N LEU A 46 -7.71 -3.36 -0.95
CA LEU A 46 -7.93 -1.93 -0.72
C LEU A 46 -8.97 -1.33 -1.69
N ALA A 47 -8.98 -1.77 -2.95
CA ALA A 47 -9.94 -1.31 -3.96
C ALA A 47 -11.41 -1.65 -3.59
N LYS A 48 -11.64 -2.77 -2.90
CA LYS A 48 -12.97 -3.20 -2.47
C LYS A 48 -13.57 -2.38 -1.32
N LEU A 49 -12.75 -1.60 -0.61
CA LEU A 49 -13.20 -0.79 0.54
C LEU A 49 -13.89 0.53 0.14
N GLY A 50 -13.94 0.86 -1.14
CA GLY A 50 -14.52 2.12 -1.64
C GLY A 50 -13.60 3.33 -1.45
N PRO A 51 -14.13 4.58 -1.46
CA PRO A 51 -13.33 5.81 -1.44
C PRO A 51 -12.78 6.16 -0.04
N VAL A 52 -12.06 5.23 0.58
CA VAL A 52 -11.42 5.43 1.88
C VAL A 52 -9.99 5.95 1.68
N PRO A 53 -9.56 7.02 2.36
CA PRO A 53 -8.19 7.50 2.25
C PRO A 53 -7.21 6.47 2.83
N VAL A 54 -6.36 5.94 1.94
CA VAL A 54 -5.25 5.05 2.28
C VAL A 54 -3.95 5.81 2.16
N ARG A 55 -3.16 5.81 3.23
CA ARG A 55 -1.78 6.30 3.19
C ARG A 55 -0.83 5.12 3.04
N VAL A 56 -0.05 5.13 1.96
CA VAL A 56 1.04 4.17 1.77
C VAL A 56 2.33 4.78 2.27
N THR A 57 3.06 4.02 3.09
CA THR A 57 4.36 4.39 3.64
C THR A 57 5.38 3.33 3.25
N ALA A 58 6.46 3.71 2.58
CA ALA A 58 7.52 2.75 2.25
C ALA A 58 8.28 2.31 3.54
N PRO A 59 8.61 1.01 3.69
CA PRO A 59 9.36 0.49 4.85
C PRO A 59 10.68 1.22 5.12
N THR A 60 11.31 1.77 4.08
CA THR A 60 12.61 2.47 4.13
C THR A 60 12.53 3.91 4.63
N THR A 61 11.33 4.48 4.76
CA THR A 61 11.17 5.83 5.32
C THR A 61 11.25 5.79 6.85
N LEU A 62 11.63 6.90 7.50
CA LEU A 62 11.64 7.01 8.97
C LEU A 62 10.29 6.61 9.59
N ARG A 63 9.19 6.99 8.91
CA ARG A 63 7.84 6.64 9.33
C ARG A 63 7.56 5.15 9.16
N GLY A 64 7.96 4.55 8.04
CA GLY A 64 7.85 3.10 7.81
C GLY A 64 8.64 2.31 8.83
N LEU A 65 9.90 2.67 9.06
CA LEU A 65 10.76 2.07 10.08
C LEU A 65 10.16 2.19 11.48
N TRP A 66 9.67 3.38 11.84
CA TRP A 66 9.00 3.57 13.13
C TRP A 66 7.77 2.68 13.28
N LEU A 67 6.93 2.54 12.24
CA LEU A 67 5.78 1.65 12.26
C LEU A 67 6.19 0.18 12.41
N MET A 68 7.23 -0.25 11.70
CA MET A 68 7.77 -1.61 11.82
C MET A 68 8.29 -1.88 13.24
N VAL A 69 9.01 -0.93 13.83
CA VAL A 69 9.50 -1.03 15.22
C VAL A 69 8.34 -0.99 16.23
N LYS A 70 7.32 -0.17 15.99
CA LYS A 70 6.14 -0.04 16.86
C LYS A 70 5.35 -1.34 16.94
N TYR A 71 5.11 -1.99 15.81
CA TYR A 71 4.28 -3.19 15.74
C TYR A 71 5.07 -4.51 15.83
N ARG A 72 6.41 -4.46 15.73
CA ARG A 72 7.35 -5.57 16.01
C ARG A 72 7.05 -6.87 15.27
N THR A 73 6.46 -6.80 14.08
CA THR A 73 6.03 -7.99 13.33
C THR A 73 7.15 -8.61 12.51
N GLY A 74 8.16 -7.81 12.10
CA GLY A 74 9.23 -8.23 11.19
C GLY A 74 8.76 -8.60 9.78
N LYS A 75 7.49 -8.38 9.45
CA LYS A 75 6.83 -8.82 8.22
C LYS A 75 6.15 -7.65 7.52
N ILE A 76 6.07 -7.71 6.19
CA ILE A 76 5.36 -6.75 5.34
C ILE A 76 4.47 -7.51 4.34
N PRO A 77 3.41 -6.88 3.79
CA PRO A 77 2.86 -5.57 4.13
C PRO A 77 2.28 -5.49 5.56
N LEU A 78 2.29 -4.28 6.15
CA LEU A 78 1.51 -3.96 7.36
C LEU A 78 0.25 -3.21 6.96
N VAL A 79 -0.91 -3.58 7.50
CA VAL A 79 -2.15 -2.82 7.37
C VAL A 79 -2.59 -2.36 8.74
N ILE A 80 -2.70 -1.05 8.90
CA ILE A 80 -3.01 -0.36 10.15
C ILE A 80 -4.26 0.48 9.92
N VAL A 81 -5.25 0.33 10.78
CA VAL A 81 -6.51 1.08 10.71
C VAL A 81 -6.69 1.80 12.04
N ASN A 82 -6.82 3.14 12.00
CA ASN A 82 -7.00 3.96 13.20
C ASN A 82 -5.95 3.68 14.30
N GLY A 83 -4.70 3.42 13.90
CA GLY A 83 -3.59 3.12 14.81
C GLY A 83 -3.56 1.69 15.37
N ARG A 84 -4.49 0.81 14.97
CA ARG A 84 -4.50 -0.62 15.31
C ARG A 84 -3.96 -1.44 14.14
N LEU A 85 -3.07 -2.38 14.41
CA LEU A 85 -2.59 -3.33 13.41
C LEU A 85 -3.68 -4.34 13.09
N ILE A 86 -4.06 -4.45 11.83
CA ILE A 86 -5.09 -5.37 11.33
C ILE A 86 -4.47 -6.56 10.61
N HIS A 87 -3.33 -6.34 9.94
CA HIS A 87 -2.65 -7.39 9.19
C HIS A 87 -1.14 -7.13 9.13
N SER A 88 -0.37 -8.22 9.05
CA SER A 88 1.07 -8.21 8.85
C SER A 88 1.54 -9.45 8.09
N GLY A 89 2.31 -9.25 7.03
CA GLY A 89 2.87 -10.33 6.21
C GLY A 89 2.11 -10.54 4.90
N PRO A 90 2.36 -11.67 4.22
CA PRO A 90 1.73 -12.03 2.95
C PRO A 90 0.20 -11.99 3.01
N VAL A 91 -0.43 -11.64 1.87
CA VAL A 91 -1.89 -11.56 1.76
C VAL A 91 -2.39 -12.83 1.07
N ASP A 92 -2.73 -13.83 1.87
CA ASP A 92 -3.24 -15.10 1.37
C ASP A 92 -4.76 -15.06 1.11
N ASP A 93 -5.50 -14.33 1.94
CA ASP A 93 -6.96 -14.20 1.88
C ASP A 93 -7.37 -12.72 1.75
N VAL A 94 -7.79 -12.37 0.53
CA VAL A 94 -8.20 -11.01 0.17
C VAL A 94 -9.53 -10.65 0.85
N GLU A 95 -10.51 -11.56 0.87
CA GLU A 95 -11.84 -11.24 1.42
C GLU A 95 -11.80 -11.13 2.94
N GLY A 96 -11.11 -12.05 3.61
CA GLY A 96 -10.91 -11.96 5.06
C GLY A 96 -10.06 -10.74 5.47
N LEU A 97 -9.19 -10.23 4.59
CA LEU A 97 -8.51 -8.95 4.83
C LEU A 97 -9.49 -7.76 4.74
N VAL A 98 -10.34 -7.74 3.71
CA VAL A 98 -11.37 -6.69 3.52
C VAL A 98 -12.31 -6.63 4.71
N GLU A 99 -12.84 -7.77 5.16
CA GLU A 99 -13.77 -7.84 6.29
C GLU A 99 -13.14 -7.29 7.57
N ARG A 100 -11.89 -7.67 7.86
CA ARG A 100 -11.16 -7.17 9.03
C ARG A 100 -10.92 -5.67 8.97
N ILE A 101 -10.58 -5.13 7.80
CA ILE A 101 -10.39 -3.69 7.62
C ILE A 101 -11.72 -2.95 7.75
N ALA A 102 -12.79 -3.46 7.13
CA ALA A 102 -14.12 -2.87 7.20
C ALA A 102 -14.66 -2.85 8.64
N ALA A 103 -14.49 -3.93 9.39
CA ALA A 103 -14.83 -3.98 10.81
C ALA A 103 -14.03 -2.94 11.62
N ALA A 104 -12.73 -2.81 11.38
CA ALA A 104 -11.90 -1.82 12.06
C ALA A 104 -12.22 -0.36 11.69
N LEU A 105 -12.77 -0.11 10.50
CA LEU A 105 -13.23 1.21 10.06
C LEU A 105 -14.54 1.63 10.71
N ARG A 106 -15.43 0.68 11.01
CA ARG A 106 -16.74 0.95 11.65
C ARG A 106 -16.61 1.35 13.13
N GLY A 107 -15.43 1.20 13.73
CA GLY A 107 -15.18 1.45 15.15
C GLY A 107 -15.76 0.36 16.05
N PRO A 108 -15.43 0.35 17.36
CA PRO A 108 -16.26 -0.33 18.35
C PRO A 108 -17.66 0.31 18.43
#